data_AF-A0A6G2DPI1-F1
#
_entry.id   AF-A0A6G2DPI1-F1
#
_cell.length_a   1.000
_cell.length_b   1.000
_cell.length_c   1.000
_cell.angle_alpha   90.00
_cell.angle_beta   90.00
_cell.angle_gamma   90.00
#
_symmetry.space_group_name_H-M   'P 1'
#
loop_
_entity.id
_entity.type
_entity.pdbx_description
1 polymer ?
#
loop_
_entity_poly.entity_id
_entity_poly.type
_entity_poly.pdbx_seq_one_letter_code
_entity_poly.pdbx_strand_id
1 'polypeptide(L)'
;GKPLANLGTIASRGRLDAPGVSNLAFDCLIHHTGGTSSQDMTELDQRFWKIFKQANFSKTTFGLSYMKDEEMDPQAYEQLVSYLC
;
A
#
# COMPACT_ATOMS: atom_id res chain seq x y z
N GLY A 1 13.78 -3.22 -1.33
CA GLY A 1 12.95 -3.84 -2.39
C GLY A 1 11.77 -2.94 -2.67
N LYS A 2 11.19 -3.01 -3.88
CA LYS A 2 10.01 -2.23 -4.31
C LYS A 2 8.86 -2.36 -3.30
N PRO A 3 8.57 -1.33 -2.49
CA PRO A 3 7.56 -1.44 -1.44
C PRO A 3 6.15 -1.40 -2.03
N LEU A 4 5.25 -2.22 -1.48
CA LEU A 4 3.81 -2.20 -1.74
C LEU A 4 3.12 -2.12 -0.38
N ALA A 5 2.80 -0.90 0.05
CA ALA A 5 2.28 -0.60 1.38
C ALA A 5 0.78 -0.29 1.36
N ASN A 6 0.23 0.05 0.20
CA ASN A 6 -1.13 0.54 0.01
C ASN A 6 -1.94 -0.40 -0.88
N LEU A 7 -2.31 -1.58 -0.36
CA LEU A 7 -3.09 -2.58 -1.13
C LEU A 7 -4.48 -2.09 -1.56
N GLY A 8 -5.14 -1.25 -0.76
CA GLY A 8 -6.39 -0.61 -1.14
C GLY A 8 -6.21 0.40 -2.27
N THR A 9 -5.14 1.19 -2.23
CA THR A 9 -4.76 2.08 -3.35
C THR A 9 -4.45 1.28 -4.62
N ILE A 10 -3.70 0.17 -4.52
CA ILE A 10 -3.41 -0.71 -5.66
C ILE A 10 -4.72 -1.28 -6.25
N ALA A 11 -5.66 -1.73 -5.40
CA ALA A 11 -6.97 -2.21 -5.83
C ALA A 11 -7.77 -1.11 -6.56
N SER A 12 -7.80 0.12 -6.02
CA SER A 12 -8.44 1.27 -6.67
C SER A 12 -7.91 1.51 -8.09
N ARG A 13 -6.59 1.50 -8.24
CA ARG A 13 -5.90 1.74 -9.52
C ARG A 13 -6.12 0.64 -10.54
N GLY A 14 -6.21 -0.62 -10.10
CA GLY A 14 -6.53 -1.75 -10.98
C GLY A 14 -7.86 -1.64 -11.71
N ARG A 15 -8.80 -0.82 -11.20
CA ARG A 15 -10.11 -0.57 -11.81
C ARG A 15 -10.12 0.58 -12.82
N LEU A 16 -9.33 1.63 -12.61
CA LEU A 16 -9.45 2.90 -13.35
C LEU A 16 -8.19 3.27 -14.15
N ASP A 17 -7.01 3.11 -13.56
CA ASP A 17 -5.77 3.71 -14.06
C ASP A 17 -4.84 2.71 -14.75
N ALA A 18 -4.92 1.43 -14.38
CA ALA A 18 -4.07 0.39 -14.93
C ALA A 18 -4.81 -0.96 -14.97
N PRO A 19 -5.68 -1.17 -15.98
CA PRO A 19 -6.42 -2.42 -16.15
C PRO A 19 -5.44 -3.59 -16.30
N GLY A 20 -5.35 -4.45 -15.30
CA GLY A 20 -4.40 -5.57 -15.23
C GLY A 20 -3.42 -5.51 -14.06
N VAL A 21 -3.31 -4.38 -13.38
CA VAL A 21 -2.32 -4.14 -12.30
C VAL A 21 -2.78 -4.65 -10.92
N SER A 22 -3.76 -5.56 -10.88
CA SER A 22 -3.83 -6.69 -9.93
C SER A 22 -5.27 -6.99 -9.52
N ASN A 23 -5.89 -7.96 -10.19
CA ASN A 23 -7.12 -8.61 -9.68
C ASN A 23 -6.89 -9.19 -8.28
N LEU A 24 -5.65 -9.62 -7.98
CA LEU A 24 -5.25 -10.13 -6.68
C LEU A 24 -5.40 -9.08 -5.56
N ALA A 25 -5.16 -7.79 -5.84
CA ALA A 25 -5.36 -6.73 -4.85
C ALA A 25 -6.85 -6.55 -4.52
N PHE A 26 -7.74 -6.74 -5.50
CA PHE A 26 -9.19 -6.78 -5.27
C PHE A 26 -9.61 -8.00 -4.45
N ASP A 27 -9.04 -9.17 -4.73
CA ASP A 27 -9.31 -10.37 -3.93
C ASP A 27 -8.87 -10.17 -2.47
N CYS A 28 -7.69 -9.58 -2.25
CA CYS A 28 -7.21 -9.22 -0.91
C CYS A 28 -8.11 -8.18 -0.23
N LEU A 29 -8.61 -7.19 -0.98
CA LEU A 29 -9.56 -6.20 -0.49
C LEU A 29 -10.83 -6.87 0.02
N ILE A 30 -11.51 -7.62 -0.85
CA ILE A 30 -12.76 -8.32 -0.51
C ILE A 30 -12.53 -9.29 0.66
N HIS A 31 -11.41 -10.02 0.67
CA HIS A 31 -11.09 -10.94 1.75
C HIS A 31 -10.92 -10.26 3.11
N HIS A 32 -10.40 -9.03 3.14
CA HIS A 32 -10.09 -8.33 4.39
C HIS A 32 -11.16 -7.36 4.87
N THR A 33 -11.96 -6.78 3.97
CA THR A 33 -12.97 -5.77 4.32
C THR A 33 -14.39 -6.24 4.04
N GLY A 34 -14.56 -7.27 3.20
CA GLY A 34 -15.87 -7.73 2.73
C GLY A 34 -16.52 -6.83 1.68
N GLY A 35 -15.85 -5.76 1.24
CA GLY A 35 -16.40 -4.75 0.34
C GLY A 35 -15.38 -4.22 -0.68
N THR A 36 -15.86 -3.37 -1.60
CA THR A 36 -15.05 -2.79 -2.69
C THR A 36 -15.20 -1.27 -2.80
N SER A 37 -15.69 -0.62 -1.75
CA SER A 37 -15.86 0.83 -1.69
C SER A 37 -14.52 1.54 -1.46
N SER A 38 -14.48 2.85 -1.70
CA SER A 38 -13.30 3.66 -1.37
C SER A 38 -12.99 3.66 0.14
N GLN A 39 -14.01 3.47 0.98
CA GLN A 39 -13.84 3.31 2.42
C GLN A 39 -13.10 2.00 2.73
N ASP A 40 -13.51 0.90 2.10
CA ASP A 40 -12.84 -0.40 2.24
C ASP A 40 -11.37 -0.31 1.81
N MET A 41 -11.10 0.37 0.69
CA MET A 41 -9.73 0.57 0.20
C MET A 41 -8.88 1.36 1.22
N THR A 42 -9.45 2.44 1.75
CA THR A 42 -8.77 3.25 2.78
C THR A 42 -8.53 2.42 4.05
N GLU A 43 -9.51 1.61 4.46
CA GLU A 43 -9.38 0.72 5.62
C GLU A 43 -8.23 -0.26 5.45
N LEU A 44 -8.11 -0.88 4.28
CA LEU A 44 -7.03 -1.83 4.00
C LEU A 44 -5.65 -1.17 4.05
N ASP A 45 -5.49 0.03 3.49
CA ASP A 45 -4.24 0.79 3.58
C ASP A 45 -3.92 1.14 5.04
N GLN A 46 -4.93 1.60 5.80
CA GLN A 46 -4.75 1.92 7.22
C GLN A 46 -4.40 0.71 8.06
N ARG A 47 -4.79 -0.50 7.67
CA ARG A 47 -4.41 -1.71 8.42
C ARG A 47 -2.89 -1.89 8.46
N PHE A 48 -2.18 -1.66 7.35
CA PHE A 48 -0.73 -1.65 7.34
C PHE A 48 -0.18 -0.46 8.15
N TRP A 49 -0.62 0.76 7.81
CA TRP A 49 -0.05 1.98 8.40
C TRP A 49 -0.28 2.11 9.90
N LYS A 50 -1.41 1.63 10.44
CA LYS A 50 -1.67 1.66 11.87
C LYS A 50 -0.64 0.83 12.65
N ILE A 51 -0.29 -0.35 12.16
CA ILE A 51 0.70 -1.22 12.80
C ILE A 51 2.10 -0.63 12.60
N PHE A 52 2.43 -0.24 11.37
CA PHE A 52 3.73 0.34 11.04
C PHE A 52 4.01 1.59 11.88
N LYS A 53 3.04 2.49 12.02
CA LYS A 53 3.18 3.75 12.77
C LYS A 53 3.24 3.58 14.30
N GLN A 54 2.90 2.41 14.81
CA GLN A 54 2.97 2.10 16.24
C GLN A 54 4.21 1.28 16.60
N ALA A 55 4.93 0.77 15.59
CA ALA A 55 6.11 -0.05 15.79
C ALA A 55 7.31 0.80 16.23
N ASN A 56 8.16 0.20 17.07
CA ASN A 56 9.41 0.82 17.48
C ASN A 56 10.54 0.41 16.54
N PHE A 57 11.01 1.35 15.72
CA PHE A 57 12.11 1.15 14.77
C PHE A 57 13.47 1.66 15.25
N SER A 58 13.63 2.02 16.53
CA SER A 58 14.89 2.59 17.08
C SER A 58 16.14 1.74 16.85
N LYS A 59 16.00 0.43 16.60
CA LYS A 59 17.11 -0.50 16.31
C LYS A 59 17.03 -1.10 14.90
N THR A 60 16.27 -0.49 14.00
CA THR A 60 16.06 -0.99 12.63
C THR A 60 16.67 -0.01 11.62
N THR A 61 17.49 -0.52 10.71
CA THR A 61 17.96 0.22 9.53
C THR A 61 17.18 -0.23 8.30
N PHE A 62 16.54 0.70 7.61
CA PHE A 62 15.76 0.41 6.41
C PHE A 62 16.61 0.63 5.15
N GLY A 63 16.91 -0.46 4.43
CA GLY A 63 17.41 -0.42 3.06
C GLY A 63 16.26 -0.43 2.06
N LEU A 64 15.84 0.75 1.60
CA LEU A 64 14.73 0.89 0.65
C LEU A 64 15.25 1.02 -0.79
N SER A 65 14.58 0.35 -1.71
CA SER A 65 14.76 0.53 -3.15
C SER A 65 13.39 0.65 -3.80
N TYR A 66 13.23 1.53 -4.78
CA TYR A 66 11.94 1.80 -5.41
C TYR A 66 12.13 2.02 -6.91
N MET A 67 11.04 1.87 -7.67
CA MET A 67 11.00 2.29 -9.06
C MET A 67 10.48 3.72 -9.11
N LYS A 68 11.17 4.62 -9.81
CA LYS A 68 10.76 6.02 -9.93
C LYS A 68 9.36 6.14 -10.54
N ASP A 69 9.11 5.34 -11.57
CA ASP A 69 7.82 5.25 -12.27
C ASP A 69 7.06 4.01 -11.76
N GLU A 70 6.74 3.97 -10.47
CA GLU A 70 6.01 2.87 -9.86
C GLU A 70 4.51 2.93 -10.21
N GLU A 71 4.05 1.99 -11.03
CA GLU A 71 2.67 1.99 -11.53
C GLU A 71 1.64 1.46 -10.51
N MET A 72 2.05 0.54 -9.63
CA MET A 72 1.12 -0.14 -8.71
C MET A 72 0.87 0.72 -7.46
N ASP A 73 1.95 1.10 -6.77
CA ASP A 73 1.89 1.84 -5.51
C ASP A 73 2.84 3.06 -5.55
N PRO A 74 2.48 4.10 -6.33
CA PRO A 74 3.37 5.24 -6.60
C PRO A 74 3.78 6.01 -5.35
N GLN A 75 3.01 5.92 -4.25
CA GLN A 75 3.23 6.72 -3.05
C GLN A 75 3.95 5.96 -1.93
N ALA A 76 4.10 4.63 -2.02
CA ALA A 76 4.65 3.84 -0.91
C ALA A 76 6.05 4.29 -0.48
N TYR A 77 6.94 4.56 -1.45
CA TYR A 77 8.31 4.98 -1.12
C TYR A 77 8.32 6.32 -0.37
N GLU A 78 7.64 7.33 -0.89
CA GLU A 78 7.60 8.67 -0.29
C GLU A 78 6.95 8.64 1.09
N GLN A 79 5.87 7.87 1.27
CA GLN A 79 5.21 7.71 2.57
C GLN A 79 6.09 7.00 3.60
N LEU A 80 6.83 5.97 3.19
CA LEU A 80 7.78 5.27 4.08
C LEU A 80 8.90 6.21 4.50
N VAL A 81 9.50 6.94 3.57
CA VAL A 81 10.56 7.92 3.88
C VAL A 81 10.04 9.02 4.79
N SER A 82 8.86 9.59 4.49
CA SER A 82 8.26 10.65 5.30
C SER A 82 7.90 10.21 6.72
N TYR A 83 7.73 8.92 6.99
CA TYR A 83 7.46 8.42 8.33
C TYR A 83 8.73 8.01 9.07
N LEU A 84 9.73 7.49 8.37
CA LEU A 84 10.99 7.02 8.94
C LEU A 84 12.00 8.15 9.20
N CYS A 85 11.79 9.34 8.62
CA CYS A 85 12.66 10.52 8.74
C CYS A 85 11.86 11.72 9.25
#